data_AF-A0A1I4YZK2-F1
#
_entry.id   AF-A0A1I4YZK2-F1
#
_cell.length_a   1.000
_cell.length_b   1.000
_cell.length_c   1.000
_cell.angle_alpha   90.00
_cell.angle_beta   90.00
_cell.angle_gamma   90.00
#
_symmetry.space_group_name_H-M   'P 1'
#
loop_
_entity.id
_entity.type
_entity.pdbx_description
1 polymer ?
#
loop_
_entity_poly.entity_id
_entity_poly.type
_entity_poly.pdbx_seq_one_letter_code
_entity_poly.pdbx_strand_id
1 'polypeptide(L)' 'MIHPSYVELMEKVNENVEVGEEPVVNSRYTIVAATAKRARQIIDGADPLIKYQKGDKPLSIAVNELNDGAIKILNEEVNN' A
#
# COMPACT_ATOMS: atom_id res chain seq x y z
N MET A 1 -1.56 18.05 7.52
CA MET A 1 -1.94 16.64 7.79
C MET A 1 -1.18 15.74 6.83
N ILE A 2 -0.84 14.52 7.24
CA ILE A 2 -0.27 13.51 6.34
C ILE A 2 -1.37 13.10 5.37
N HIS A 3 -1.12 13.21 4.07
CA HIS A 3 -2.03 12.80 3.01
C HIS A 3 -1.30 11.83 2.07
N PRO A 4 -1.93 10.72 1.65
CA PRO A 4 -3.23 10.23 2.11
C PRO A 4 -3.23 9.83 3.60
N SER A 5 -4.38 9.98 4.24
CA SER A 5 -4.64 9.52 5.60
C SER A 5 -4.81 8.00 5.64
N TYR A 6 -4.70 7.40 6.82
CA TYR A 6 -4.87 5.95 6.95
C TYR A 6 -6.29 5.50 6.60
N VAL A 7 -7.30 6.35 6.81
CA VAL A 7 -8.71 6.05 6.49
C VAL A 7 -8.86 5.97 4.97
N GLU A 8 -8.37 6.97 4.25
CA GLU A 8 -8.40 7.00 2.78
C GLU A 8 -7.68 5.78 2.19
N LEU A 9 -6.51 5.40 2.74
CA LEU A 9 -5.80 4.21 2.30
C LEU A 9 -6.54 2.91 2.59
N MET A 10 -7.21 2.79 3.75
CA MET A 10 -8.02 1.60 4.07
C MET A 10 -9.21 1.47 3.14
N GLU A 11 -9.93 2.55 2.89
CA GLU A 11 -11.06 2.59 1.96
C GLU A 11 -10.60 2.21 0.56
N LYS A 12 -9.47 2.77 0.10
CA LYS A 12 -8.93 2.49 -1.23
C LYS A 12 -8.52 1.02 -1.41
N VAL A 13 -7.85 0.44 -0.41
CA VAL A 13 -7.41 -0.96 -0.48
C VAL A 13 -8.60 -1.92 -0.45
N ASN A 14 -9.66 -1.59 0.29
CA ASN A 14 -10.85 -2.42 0.40
C ASN A 14 -11.93 -2.12 -0.67
N GLU A 15 -11.70 -1.16 -1.57
CA GLU A 15 -12.69 -0.71 -2.57
C GLU A 15 -13.23 -1.84 -3.46
N ASN A 16 -12.44 -2.89 -3.69
CA ASN A 16 -12.77 -4.01 -4.57
C ASN A 16 -13.18 -5.29 -3.83
N VAL A 17 -13.43 -5.23 -2.53
CA VAL A 17 -13.89 -6.39 -1.74
C VAL A 17 -15.37 -6.61 -2.00
N GLU A 18 -15.78 -7.82 -2.37
CA GLU A 18 -17.18 -8.13 -2.61
C GLU A 18 -18.01 -8.03 -1.33
N VAL A 19 -19.28 -7.65 -1.47
CA VAL A 19 -20.19 -7.51 -0.32
C VAL A 19 -20.41 -8.88 0.31
N GLY A 20 -19.89 -9.04 1.53
CA GLY A 20 -19.95 -10.30 2.29
C GLY A 20 -18.59 -10.99 2.45
N GLU A 21 -17.54 -10.54 1.75
CA GLU A 21 -16.17 -10.99 1.95
C GLU A 21 -15.45 -10.21 3.05
N GLU A 22 -14.41 -10.81 3.63
CA GLU A 22 -13.58 -10.15 4.63
C GLU A 22 -12.74 -9.03 4.00
N PRO A 23 -12.59 -7.87 4.68
CA PRO A 23 -11.76 -6.79 4.19
C PRO A 23 -10.29 -7.24 4.10
N VAL A 24 -9.62 -6.85 3.01
CA VAL A 24 -8.18 -7.09 2.82
C VAL A 24 -7.37 -6.43 3.95
N VAL A 25 -7.81 -5.27 4.42
CA VAL A 25 -7.14 -4.57 5.53
C VAL A 25 -8.14 -4.04 6.55
N ASN A 26 -7.98 -4.47 7.80
CA ASN A 26 -8.72 -3.95 8.96
C ASN A 26 -7.84 -3.19 9.97
N SER A 27 -6.53 -3.10 9.73
CA SER A 27 -5.55 -2.59 10.68
C SER A 27 -4.58 -1.62 10.02
N ARG A 28 -4.32 -0.49 10.72
CA ARG A 28 -3.33 0.51 10.28
C ARG A 28 -1.93 -0.10 10.19
N TYR A 29 -1.64 -1.10 11.02
CA TYR A 29 -0.35 -1.76 11.05
C TYR A 29 -0.06 -2.53 9.77
N THR A 30 -1.09 -3.09 9.11
CA THR A 30 -0.94 -3.79 7.82
C THR A 30 -0.48 -2.82 6.72
N ILE A 31 -1.08 -1.63 6.66
CA ILE A 31 -0.68 -0.57 5.72
C ILE A 31 0.77 -0.14 5.97
N VAL A 32 1.13 0.09 7.24
CA VAL A 32 2.49 0.46 7.63
C VAL A 32 3.49 -0.64 7.23
N ALA A 33 3.18 -1.90 7.48
CA ALA A 33 4.05 -3.02 7.13
C ALA A 33 4.21 -3.16 5.60
N ALA A 34 3.12 -3.08 4.85
CA ALA A 34 3.13 -3.19 3.39
C ALA A 34 3.92 -2.04 2.74
N THR A 35 3.64 -0.79 3.13
CA THR A 35 4.34 0.38 2.59
C THR A 35 5.81 0.42 3.01
N ALA A 36 6.15 -0.02 4.23
CA ALA A 36 7.55 -0.17 4.65
C ALA A 36 8.29 -1.26 3.85
N LYS A 37 7.63 -2.40 3.59
CA LYS A 37 8.20 -3.47 2.74
C LYS A 37 8.44 -2.96 1.32
N ARG A 38 7.49 -2.26 0.73
CA ARG A 38 7.64 -1.68 -0.61
C ARG A 38 8.72 -0.59 -0.66
N ALA A 39 8.79 0.28 0.35
CA ALA A 39 9.84 1.29 0.44
C ALA A 39 11.25 0.66 0.45
N ARG A 40 11.43 -0.47 1.13
CA ARG A 40 12.70 -1.23 1.08
C ARG A 40 13.02 -1.75 -0.31
N GLN A 41 12.04 -2.28 -1.05
CA GLN A 41 12.25 -2.71 -2.43
C GLN A 41 12.75 -1.55 -3.32
N ILE A 42 12.18 -0.35 -3.16
CA ILE A 42 12.62 0.85 -3.89
C ILE A 42 14.06 1.23 -3.50
N ILE A 43 14.40 1.14 -2.20
CA ILE A 43 15.78 1.38 -1.73
C ILE A 43 16.75 0.35 -2.32
N ASP A 44 16.32 -0.91 -2.47
CA ASP A 44 17.10 -2.00 -3.06
C ASP A 44 17.19 -1.93 -4.60
N GLY A 45 16.65 -0.87 -5.22
CA GLY A 45 16.76 -0.59 -6.65
C GLY A 45 15.56 -0.98 -7.50
N ALA A 46 14.44 -1.38 -6.90
CA ALA A 46 13.21 -1.58 -7.65
C ALA A 46 12.66 -0.25 -8.16
N ASP A 47 12.24 -0.22 -9.43
CA ASP A 47 11.66 0.98 -10.02
C ASP A 47 10.30 1.33 -9.37
N PRO A 48 10.04 2.63 -9.12
CA PRO A 48 8.70 3.12 -8.83
C PRO A 48 7.71 2.81 -9.94
N LEU A 49 6.50 2.40 -9.57
CA LEU A 49 5.41 2.02 -10.48
C LEU A 49 4.56 3.22 -10.91
N ILE A 50 4.74 4.36 -10.25
CA ILE A 50 4.07 5.62 -10.56
C ILE A 50 5.10 6.71 -10.83
N LYS A 51 4.64 7.82 -11.42
CA LYS A 51 5.47 9.02 -11.55
C LYS A 51 5.83 9.55 -10.17
N TYR A 52 7.11 9.89 -9.99
CA TYR A 52 7.65 10.45 -8.76
C TYR A 52 8.59 11.61 -9.07
N GLN A 53 8.83 12.47 -8.09
CA GLN A 53 9.79 13.55 -8.19
C GLN A 53 11.16 13.11 -7.68
N LYS A 54 12.22 13.59 -8.32
CA LYS A 54 13.57 13.35 -7.84
C LYS A 54 13.73 13.93 -6.43
N GLY A 55 14.07 13.07 -5.47
CA GLY A 55 14.20 13.45 -4.06
C GLY A 55 13.02 13.04 -3.18
N ASP A 56 11.95 12.50 -3.77
CA ASP A 56 10.88 11.87 -2.99
C ASP A 56 11.44 10.73 -2.14
N LYS A 57 10.99 10.67 -0.88
CA LYS A 57 11.39 9.60 0.01
C LYS A 57 10.77 8.28 -0.49
N PRO A 58 11.52 7.15 -0.47
CA PRO A 58 10.99 5.85 -0.90
C PRO A 58 9.67 5.47 -0.22
N LEU A 59 9.50 5.83 1.05
CA LEU A 59 8.25 5.61 1.77
C LEU A 59 7.07 6.41 1.21
N SER A 60 7.30 7.67 0.82
CA SER A 60 6.27 8.50 0.20
C SER A 60 5.83 7.92 -1.14
N ILE A 61 6.79 7.44 -1.93
CA ILE A 61 6.51 6.75 -3.21
C ILE A 61 5.67 5.50 -2.95
N ALA A 62 6.06 4.65 -2.00
CA ALA A 62 5.32 3.43 -1.67
C ALA A 62 3.88 3.69 -1.19
N VAL A 63 3.67 4.75 -0.40
CA VAL A 63 2.31 5.16 0.03
C VAL A 63 1.48 5.62 -1.17
N ASN A 64 2.08 6.39 -2.08
CA ASN A 64 1.39 6.87 -3.27
C ASN A 64 1.07 5.73 -4.24
N GLU A 65 1.97 4.76 -4.42
CA GLU A 65 1.71 3.55 -5.22
C GLU A 65 0.55 2.74 -4.65
N LEU A 66 0.44 2.63 -3.32
CA LEU A 66 -0.70 1.96 -2.68
C LEU A 66 -2.00 2.73 -2.92
N ASN A 67 -1.97 4.05 -2.79
CA ASN A 67 -3.14 4.91 -3.01
C ASN A 67 -3.61 4.91 -4.47
N ASP A 68 -2.68 4.82 -5.41
CA ASP A 68 -2.95 4.70 -6.85
C ASP A 68 -3.46 3.30 -7.23
N GLY A 69 -3.29 2.31 -6.35
CA GLY A 69 -3.61 0.90 -6.62
C GLY A 69 -2.55 0.18 -7.47
N ALA A 70 -1.39 0.81 -7.69
CA ALA A 70 -0.26 0.24 -8.41
C ALA A 70 0.38 -0.97 -7.66
N ILE A 71 0.23 -1.01 -6.34
CA ILE A 71 0.52 -2.19 -5.51
C ILE A 71 -0.73 -2.64 -4.75
N LYS A 72 -0.80 -3.94 -4.45
CA LYS A 72 -1.90 -4.53 -3.68
C LYS A 72 -1.36 -5.26 -2.45
N ILE A 73 -2.11 -5.19 -1.36
CA ILE A 73 -1.90 -6.04 -0.19
C ILE A 73 -2.66 -7.33 -0.46
N LEU A 74 -1.96 -8.46 -0.39
CA LEU A 74 -2.57 -9.77 -0.55
C LEU A 74 -2.69 -10.40 0.84
N ASN A 75 -3.84 -11.00 1.12
CA ASN A 75 -3.97 -11.92 2.24
C ASN A 75 -3.12 -13.15 1.91
N GLU A 76 -2.30 -13.62 2.86
CA GLU A 76 -1.62 -14.89 2.67
C GLU A 76 -2.70 -15.97 2.52
N GLU A 77 -2.73 -16.66 1.37
CA GLU A 77 -3.49 -17.90 1.27
C GLU A 77 -2.93 -18.82 2.36
N VAL A 78 -3.81 -19.21 3.30
CA VAL A 78 -3.49 -20.25 4.27
C VAL A 78 -3.27 -21.52 3.45
N ASN A 79 -2.02 -21.78 3.10
CA ASN A 79 -1.61 -23.05 2.52
C ASN A 79 -1.88 -24.12 3.60
N ASN A 80 -3.00 -24.82 3.45
CA ASN A 80 -3.35 -26.02 4.23
C ASN A 80 -2.37 -27.16 3.97
#